data_AF-S6V824-F1
#
_entry.id   AF-S6V824-F1
#
_cell.length_a   1.000
_cell.length_b   1.000
_cell.length_c   1.000
_cell.angle_alpha   90.00
_cell.angle_beta   90.00
_cell.angle_gamma   90.00
#
_symmetry.space_group_name_H-M   'P 1'
#
loop_
_entity.id
_entity.type
_entity.pdbx_description
1 polymer ?
#
loop_
_entity_poly.entity_id
_entity_poly.type
_entity_poly.pdbx_seq_one_letter_code
_entity_poly.pdbx_strand_id
1 'polypeptide(L)'
;VHAELPTQDVLAEPEPSVALASVLDTAERPHDSRVLLSIGAGLAEAAPLQPLRQRIEALCHDIRNELGVEVPVPEVYLDRALPADRFQVELEGVPVTEGEFGAKLLLLQDDPLHAQLISLEPVEAPSPIASRPGRWIGREHVGALQDAGIGFLFADEVLREVLDRMLRRYAADFLGIQETRLMLEQLEGKYGELIKEVLRIMPLQRVAEALRLLVAEGVSIRNRRGLLESMVEWGGTESDAGRLTEHLRAGLARQISHQYADRNRVISAFVLAPALEERLRGALGRQDKNR
;
A
#
# COMPACT_ATOMS: atom_id res chain seq x y z
N VAL A 1 -3.35 43.15 54.41
CA VAL A 1 -2.90 41.77 54.13
C VAL A 1 -3.29 41.50 52.70
N HIS A 2 -2.33 41.62 51.80
CA HIS A 2 -2.48 41.39 50.36
C HIS A 2 -2.68 39.89 50.10
N ALA A 3 -3.65 39.54 49.26
CA ALA A 3 -3.75 38.21 48.66
C ALA A 3 -3.78 38.41 47.15
N GLU A 4 -2.62 38.19 46.51
CA GLU A 4 -2.46 38.12 45.07
C GLU A 4 -3.03 36.78 44.57
N LEU A 5 -3.90 36.87 43.56
CA LEU A 5 -4.28 35.75 42.71
C LEU A 5 -3.27 35.71 41.55
N PRO A 6 -2.62 34.58 41.24
CA PRO A 6 -1.71 34.50 40.11
C PRO A 6 -2.47 34.45 38.79
N THR A 7 -2.00 35.31 37.88
CA THR A 7 -2.34 35.46 36.47
C THR A 7 -2.19 34.13 35.73
N GLN A 8 -3.18 33.78 34.90
CA GLN A 8 -3.06 32.72 33.90
C GLN A 8 -2.11 33.18 32.81
N ASP A 9 -0.88 32.63 32.77
CA ASP A 9 0.00 32.74 31.62
C ASP A 9 -0.33 31.64 30.61
N VAL A 10 -0.85 32.14 29.49
CA VAL A 10 -0.92 31.64 28.12
C VAL A 10 0.01 30.45 27.84
N LEU A 11 -0.61 29.31 27.49
CA LEU A 11 0.06 28.18 26.83
C LEU A 11 0.58 28.65 25.46
N ALA A 12 1.88 28.89 25.36
CA ALA A 12 2.56 29.09 24.08
C ALA A 12 2.60 27.76 23.31
N GLU A 13 2.11 27.77 22.07
CA GLU A 13 2.27 26.67 21.11
C GLU A 13 3.77 26.47 20.79
N PRO A 14 4.27 25.24 20.67
CA PRO A 14 5.65 25.01 20.24
C PRO A 14 5.78 25.24 18.73
N GLU A 15 6.75 26.07 18.32
CA GLU A 15 7.09 26.33 16.91
C GLU A 15 7.46 25.05 16.13
N PRO A 16 6.84 24.75 14.97
CA PRO A 16 6.99 23.45 14.32
C PRO A 16 7.92 23.45 13.08
N SER A 17 9.09 24.10 13.11
CA SER A 17 9.95 24.17 11.90
C SER A 17 11.44 23.80 12.05
N VAL A 18 12.02 23.77 13.25
CA VAL A 18 13.48 23.66 13.40
C VAL A 18 13.98 22.24 13.74
N ALA A 19 13.07 21.32 14.08
CA ALA A 19 13.44 20.00 14.62
C ALA A 19 13.70 18.90 13.56
N LEU A 20 13.33 19.11 12.29
CA LEU A 20 13.36 18.04 11.28
C LEU A 20 14.67 17.96 10.52
N ALA A 21 15.17 19.11 10.07
CA ALA A 21 16.41 19.19 9.30
C ALA A 21 17.57 18.58 10.09
N SER A 22 17.64 18.81 11.41
CA SER A 22 18.73 18.38 12.29
C SER A 22 18.76 16.86 12.57
N VAL A 23 17.60 16.19 12.64
CA VAL A 23 17.53 14.75 12.93
C VAL A 23 17.83 13.90 11.69
N LEU A 24 17.38 14.35 10.51
CA LEU A 24 17.75 13.72 9.23
C LEU A 24 19.13 14.18 8.73
N ASP A 25 19.64 15.34 9.18
CA ASP A 25 20.95 15.90 8.77
C ASP A 25 22.12 14.98 9.05
N THR A 26 22.04 14.25 10.16
CA THR A 26 23.16 13.49 10.72
C THR A 26 23.07 11.99 10.42
N ALA A 27 21.99 11.55 9.76
CA ALA A 27 21.76 10.14 9.49
C ALA A 27 22.46 9.72 8.19
N GLU A 28 23.39 8.78 8.29
CA GLU A 28 23.91 8.08 7.11
C GLU A 28 22.76 7.39 6.37
N ARG A 29 22.86 7.31 5.04
CA ARG A 29 21.85 6.65 4.22
C ARG A 29 21.69 5.20 4.69
N PRO A 30 20.46 4.73 5.01
CA PRO A 30 20.24 3.34 5.39
C PRO A 30 20.68 2.40 4.27
N HIS A 31 21.61 1.48 4.57
CA HIS A 31 22.13 0.52 3.60
C HIS A 31 21.38 -0.82 3.60
N ASP A 32 20.77 -1.20 4.73
CA ASP A 32 20.06 -2.48 4.91
C ASP A 32 18.54 -2.34 4.79
N SER A 33 18.05 -1.17 4.34
CA SER A 33 16.62 -0.92 4.26
C SER A 33 15.98 -1.72 3.13
N ARG A 34 14.95 -2.51 3.46
CA ARG A 34 14.15 -3.22 2.44
C ARG A 34 13.35 -2.25 1.58
N VAL A 35 12.86 -1.16 2.16
CA VAL A 35 12.14 -0.11 1.44
C VAL A 35 12.61 1.25 1.93
N LEU A 36 13.17 2.05 1.03
CA LEU A 36 13.69 3.39 1.33
C LEU A 36 12.90 4.44 0.56
N LEU A 37 12.32 5.42 1.27
CA LEU A 37 11.77 6.64 0.70
C LEU A 37 12.80 7.77 0.88
N SER A 38 13.47 8.13 -0.21
CA SER A 38 14.32 9.32 -0.30
C SER A 38 13.49 10.52 -0.73
N ILE A 39 13.56 11.62 0.01
CA ILE A 39 12.86 12.87 -0.30
C ILE A 39 13.84 14.05 -0.36
N GLY A 40 13.57 14.98 -1.28
CA GLY A 40 14.26 16.26 -1.34
C GLY A 40 13.86 17.21 -0.19
N ALA A 41 14.64 18.28 -0.01
CA ALA A 41 14.47 19.22 1.10
C ALA A 41 13.09 19.90 1.14
N GLY A 42 12.52 20.26 -0.01
CA GLY A 42 11.20 20.89 -0.09
C GLY A 42 10.08 19.97 0.39
N LEU A 43 10.11 18.70 -0.03
CA LEU A 43 9.18 17.68 0.48
C LEU A 43 9.39 17.38 1.96
N ALA A 44 10.63 17.35 2.45
CA ALA A 44 10.91 17.14 3.86
C ALA A 44 10.38 18.27 4.75
N GLU A 45 10.42 19.52 4.28
CA GLU A 45 9.78 20.65 4.96
C GLU A 45 8.25 20.54 4.94
N ALA A 46 7.69 20.15 3.79
CA ALA A 46 6.24 20.08 3.60
C ALA A 46 5.55 18.88 4.26
N ALA A 47 6.29 17.79 4.48
CA ALA A 47 5.83 16.52 5.05
C ALA A 47 6.63 16.21 6.34
N PRO A 48 6.17 16.68 7.52
CA PRO A 48 6.89 16.47 8.75
C PRO A 48 7.08 14.96 9.06
N LEU A 49 8.31 14.59 9.43
CA LEU A 49 8.77 13.21 9.61
C LEU A 49 7.89 12.39 10.56
N GLN A 50 7.48 12.95 11.70
CA GLN A 50 6.69 12.22 12.70
C GLN A 50 5.30 11.84 12.17
N PRO A 51 4.47 12.79 11.68
CA PRO A 51 3.23 12.48 10.97
C PRO A 51 3.42 11.52 9.79
N LEU A 52 4.46 11.73 8.97
CA LEU A 52 4.72 10.86 7.82
C LEU A 52 5.01 9.41 8.27
N ARG A 53 5.86 9.20 9.29
CA ARG A 53 6.12 7.87 9.86
C ARG A 53 4.87 7.22 10.41
N GLN A 54 4.04 7.95 11.16
CA GLN A 54 2.77 7.43 11.67
C GLN A 54 1.83 6.98 10.54
N ARG A 55 1.75 7.77 9.46
CA ARG A 55 0.96 7.40 8.27
C ARG A 55 1.51 6.18 7.56
N ILE A 56 2.84 6.05 7.48
CA ILE A 56 3.50 4.88 6.89
C ILE A 56 3.23 3.62 7.73
N GLU A 57 3.36 3.70 9.06
CA GLU A 57 3.05 2.59 9.96
C GLU A 57 1.58 2.17 9.88
N ALA A 58 0.66 3.14 9.86
CA ALA A 58 -0.75 2.89 9.65
C ALA A 58 -1.03 2.21 8.29
N LEU A 59 -0.38 2.68 7.23
CA LEU A 59 -0.46 2.06 5.91
C LEU A 59 0.00 0.58 5.92
N CYS A 60 1.14 0.27 6.53
CA CYS A 60 1.62 -1.11 6.66
C CYS A 60 0.64 -1.97 7.46
N HIS A 61 -0.01 -1.39 8.48
CA HIS A 61 -1.07 -2.06 9.23
C HIS A 61 -2.32 -2.31 8.37
N ASP A 62 -2.75 -1.34 7.56
CA ASP A 62 -3.88 -1.46 6.64
C ASP A 62 -3.64 -2.59 5.61
N ILE A 63 -2.46 -2.60 4.97
CA ILE A 63 -2.09 -3.63 3.99
C ILE A 63 -2.11 -5.03 4.63
N ARG A 64 -1.57 -5.18 5.84
CA ARG A 64 -1.63 -6.44 6.60
C ARG A 64 -3.07 -6.82 6.94
N ASN A 65 -3.91 -5.83 7.25
CA ASN A 65 -5.31 -6.06 7.57
C ASN A 65 -6.17 -6.44 6.36
N GLU A 66 -5.78 -6.00 5.18
CA GLU A 66 -6.49 -6.31 3.95
C GLU A 66 -5.94 -7.59 3.32
N LEU A 67 -4.64 -7.66 3.05
CA LEU A 67 -4.02 -8.78 2.34
C LEU A 67 -3.55 -9.92 3.25
N GLY A 68 -3.28 -9.67 4.53
CA GLY A 68 -2.70 -10.68 5.42
C GLY A 68 -1.21 -10.93 5.16
N VAL A 69 -0.50 -9.94 4.63
CA VAL A 69 0.94 -9.98 4.37
C VAL A 69 1.64 -8.98 5.28
N GLU A 70 2.76 -9.40 5.87
CA GLU A 70 3.64 -8.51 6.61
C GLU A 70 4.54 -7.78 5.60
N VAL A 71 4.37 -6.46 5.48
CA VAL A 71 5.20 -5.61 4.63
C VAL A 71 6.21 -4.84 5.50
N PRO A 72 7.46 -4.64 5.05
CA PRO A 72 8.42 -3.83 5.79
C PRO A 72 7.93 -2.39 5.87
N VAL A 73 8.25 -1.71 6.98
CA VAL A 73 7.95 -0.29 7.16
C VAL A 73 8.99 0.53 6.38
N PRO A 74 8.59 1.32 5.37
CA PRO A 74 9.51 2.21 4.66
C PRO A 74 10.29 3.13 5.60
N GLU A 75 11.60 3.17 5.44
CA GLU A 75 12.45 4.17 6.09
C GLU A 75 12.42 5.47 5.28
N VAL A 76 12.46 6.62 5.96
CA VAL A 76 12.45 7.94 5.33
C VAL A 76 13.83 8.58 5.46
N TYR A 77 14.40 8.98 4.33
CA TYR A 77 15.72 9.59 4.23
C TYR A 77 15.65 10.93 3.50
N LEU A 78 16.30 11.96 4.06
CA LEU A 78 16.46 13.25 3.39
C LEU A 78 17.70 13.18 2.49
N ASP A 79 17.46 13.17 1.17
CA ASP A 79 18.54 13.20 0.19
C ASP A 79 18.71 14.64 -0.34
N ARG A 80 19.81 15.28 0.07
CA ARG A 80 20.13 16.66 -0.39
C ARG A 80 20.63 16.72 -1.83
N ALA A 81 21.01 15.58 -2.42
CA ALA A 81 21.35 15.53 -3.84
C ALA A 81 20.09 15.50 -4.71
N LEU A 82 18.93 15.14 -4.16
CA LEU A 82 17.65 15.22 -4.87
C LEU A 82 17.17 16.68 -5.00
N PRO A 83 16.53 17.04 -6.12
CA PRO A 83 15.77 18.28 -6.23
C PRO A 83 14.75 18.41 -5.09
N ALA A 84 14.49 19.65 -4.65
CA ALA A 84 13.69 19.93 -3.45
C ALA A 84 12.30 19.25 -3.45
N ASP A 85 11.64 19.21 -4.60
CA ASP A 85 10.27 18.71 -4.76
C ASP A 85 10.20 17.26 -5.30
N ARG A 86 11.33 16.55 -5.31
CA ARG A 86 11.45 15.19 -5.84
C ARG A 86 11.49 14.15 -4.73
N PHE A 87 10.91 12.99 -4.99
CA PHE A 87 11.06 11.79 -4.17
C PHE A 87 11.49 10.59 -5.02
N GLN A 88 12.06 9.59 -4.34
CA GLN A 88 12.43 8.31 -4.91
C GLN A 88 12.16 7.21 -3.89
N VAL A 89 11.54 6.13 -4.33
CA VAL A 89 11.24 4.93 -3.55
C VAL A 89 12.08 3.79 -4.10
N GLU A 90 12.82 3.15 -3.21
CA GLU A 90 13.68 2.01 -3.52
C GLU A 90 13.20 0.76 -2.80
N LEU A 91 13.32 -0.37 -3.47
CA LEU A 91 13.12 -1.71 -2.93
C LEU A 91 14.47 -2.41 -2.96
N GLU A 92 15.02 -2.76 -1.79
CA GLU A 92 16.29 -3.47 -1.65
C GLU A 92 17.43 -2.77 -2.43
N GLY A 93 17.45 -1.43 -2.36
CA GLY A 93 18.44 -0.56 -3.04
C GLY A 93 18.18 -0.32 -4.52
N VAL A 94 17.11 -0.87 -5.11
CA VAL A 94 16.74 -0.66 -6.51
C VAL A 94 15.61 0.37 -6.61
N PRO A 95 15.75 1.45 -7.39
CA PRO A 95 14.67 2.42 -7.61
C PRO A 95 13.47 1.77 -8.31
N VAL A 96 12.30 1.80 -7.68
CA VAL A 96 11.05 1.22 -8.21
C VAL A 96 9.97 2.25 -8.51
N THR A 97 10.03 3.42 -7.88
CA THR A 97 9.09 4.52 -8.12
C THR A 97 9.79 5.84 -7.84
N GLU A 98 9.59 6.83 -8.70
CA GLU A 98 10.10 8.18 -8.51
C GLU A 98 9.09 9.19 -9.04
N GLY A 99 9.20 10.42 -8.58
CA GLY A 99 8.33 11.49 -9.06
C GLY A 99 8.65 12.83 -8.40
N GLU A 100 7.98 13.86 -8.88
CA GLU A 100 8.07 15.21 -8.34
C GLU A 100 6.66 15.80 -8.24
N PHE A 101 6.45 16.63 -7.23
CA PHE A 101 5.23 17.43 -7.10
C PHE A 101 5.48 18.63 -6.19
N GLY A 102 4.73 19.71 -6.39
CA GLY A 102 4.92 20.95 -5.64
C GLY A 102 4.68 20.76 -4.15
N ALA A 103 5.74 20.81 -3.34
CA ALA A 103 5.68 20.55 -1.89
C ALA A 103 4.76 21.53 -1.14
N LYS A 104 4.60 22.74 -1.69
CA LYS A 104 3.77 23.82 -1.14
C LYS A 104 2.34 23.84 -1.71
N LEU A 105 1.95 22.80 -2.46
CA LEU A 105 0.62 22.66 -3.04
C LEU A 105 -0.14 21.51 -2.38
N LEU A 106 -1.46 21.58 -2.47
CA LEU A 106 -2.40 20.53 -2.09
C LEU A 106 -2.92 19.84 -3.36
N LEU A 107 -3.05 18.52 -3.33
CA LEU A 107 -3.67 17.77 -4.43
C LEU A 107 -5.17 17.62 -4.17
N LEU A 108 -6.01 18.18 -5.03
CA LEU A 108 -7.46 18.01 -4.93
C LEU A 108 -7.87 16.57 -5.25
N GLN A 109 -8.81 16.03 -4.47
CA GLN A 109 -9.42 14.71 -4.70
C GLN A 109 -10.77 14.79 -5.42
N ASP A 110 -11.49 15.89 -5.22
CA ASP A 110 -12.80 16.12 -5.82
C ASP A 110 -12.73 16.71 -7.23
N ASP A 111 -13.90 16.82 -7.87
CA ASP A 111 -14.04 17.52 -9.15
C ASP A 111 -13.53 18.97 -9.03
N PRO A 112 -12.60 19.42 -9.89
CA PRO A 112 -12.11 20.80 -9.88
C PRO A 112 -13.21 21.85 -10.01
N LEU A 113 -14.39 21.51 -10.54
CA LEU A 113 -15.55 22.40 -10.58
C LEU A 113 -15.96 22.87 -9.18
N HIS A 114 -15.82 22.03 -8.14
CA HIS A 114 -16.14 22.43 -6.76
C HIS A 114 -15.23 23.55 -6.25
N ALA A 115 -13.93 23.49 -6.57
CA ALA A 115 -12.98 24.55 -6.21
C ALA A 115 -13.27 25.84 -7.00
N GLN A 116 -13.65 25.73 -8.28
CA GLN A 116 -14.01 26.89 -9.10
C GLN A 116 -15.26 27.62 -8.58
N LEU A 117 -16.23 26.90 -8.00
CA LEU A 117 -17.42 27.52 -7.40
C LEU A 117 -17.09 28.46 -6.24
N ILE A 118 -15.97 28.25 -5.55
CA ILE A 118 -15.47 29.13 -4.49
C ILE A 118 -14.37 30.07 -4.99
N SER A 119 -14.29 30.31 -6.31
CA SER A 119 -13.34 31.20 -6.97
C SER A 119 -11.87 30.81 -6.78
N LEU A 120 -11.60 29.52 -6.62
CA LEU A 120 -10.25 28.98 -6.60
C LEU A 120 -9.94 28.35 -7.96
N GLU A 121 -8.78 28.65 -8.52
CA GLU A 121 -8.32 28.13 -9.80
C GLU A 121 -7.18 27.11 -9.58
N PRO A 122 -7.47 25.80 -9.61
CA PRO A 122 -6.43 24.79 -9.46
C PRO A 122 -5.53 24.75 -10.71
N VAL A 123 -4.23 24.59 -10.48
CA VAL A 123 -3.24 24.41 -11.54
C VAL A 123 -3.16 22.93 -11.90
N GLU A 124 -3.17 22.65 -13.20
CA GLU A 124 -2.95 21.31 -13.72
C GLU A 124 -1.45 21.01 -13.80
N ALA A 125 -1.00 19.96 -13.11
CA ALA A 125 0.40 19.52 -13.11
C ALA A 125 0.48 18.00 -12.92
N PRO A 126 1.61 17.34 -13.25
CA PRO A 126 1.79 15.91 -13.02
C PRO A 126 1.41 15.48 -11.60
N SER A 127 0.88 14.27 -11.46
CA SER A 127 0.55 13.66 -10.17
C SER A 127 1.25 12.31 -10.04
N PRO A 128 1.96 12.03 -8.94
CA PRO A 128 2.63 10.76 -8.76
C PRO A 128 1.66 9.60 -8.44
N ILE A 129 0.39 9.92 -8.15
CA ILE A 129 -0.64 8.95 -7.75
C ILE A 129 -1.75 8.81 -8.79
N ALA A 130 -1.63 9.42 -9.97
CA ALA A 130 -2.65 9.29 -11.01
C ALA A 130 -1.99 9.19 -12.40
N SER A 131 -2.64 8.47 -13.31
CA SER A 131 -2.21 8.42 -14.71
C SER A 131 -2.56 9.70 -15.48
N ARG A 132 -3.41 10.56 -14.90
CA ARG A 132 -3.78 11.87 -15.41
C ARG A 132 -3.14 12.96 -14.55
N PRO A 133 -2.89 14.15 -15.11
CA PRO A 133 -2.45 15.29 -14.31
C PRO A 133 -3.37 15.55 -13.12
N GLY A 134 -2.77 15.87 -11.98
CA GLY A 134 -3.47 16.30 -10.79
C GLY A 134 -4.00 17.73 -10.90
N ARG A 135 -4.87 18.11 -9.96
CA ARG A 135 -5.33 19.48 -9.77
C ARG A 135 -4.75 19.97 -8.46
N TRP A 136 -3.88 20.97 -8.56
CA TRP A 136 -3.08 21.44 -7.45
C TRP A 136 -3.49 22.84 -7.04
N ILE A 137 -3.54 23.11 -5.74
CA ILE A 137 -3.93 24.40 -5.21
C ILE A 137 -2.97 24.84 -4.09
N GLY A 138 -2.76 26.14 -3.93
CA GLY A 138 -1.90 26.69 -2.89
C GLY A 138 -2.36 26.28 -1.48
N ARG A 139 -1.40 25.99 -0.58
CA ARG A 139 -1.66 25.62 0.83
C ARG A 139 -2.37 26.72 1.63
N GLU A 140 -2.30 27.96 1.18
CA GLU A 140 -3.03 29.09 1.75
C GLU A 140 -4.56 28.91 1.69
N HIS A 141 -5.07 28.02 0.84
CA HIS A 141 -6.49 27.79 0.65
C HIS A 141 -7.09 26.66 1.51
N VAL A 142 -6.31 26.07 2.44
CA VAL A 142 -6.78 24.98 3.33
C VAL A 142 -8.11 25.33 4.01
N GLY A 143 -8.23 26.52 4.61
CA GLY A 143 -9.45 26.92 5.33
C GLY A 143 -10.68 26.98 4.41
N ALA A 144 -10.52 27.59 3.23
CA ALA A 144 -11.62 27.70 2.25
C ALA A 144 -12.06 26.32 1.72
N LEU A 145 -11.12 25.40 1.50
CA LEU A 145 -11.42 24.04 1.05
C LEU A 145 -12.15 23.25 2.16
N GLN A 146 -11.71 23.38 3.41
CA GLN A 146 -12.36 22.74 4.56
C GLN A 146 -13.78 23.26 4.79
N ASP A 147 -13.99 24.58 4.74
CA ASP A 147 -15.30 25.21 4.89
C ASP A 147 -16.27 24.78 3.78
N ALA A 148 -15.76 24.57 2.57
CA ALA A 148 -16.54 24.09 1.42
C ALA A 148 -16.71 22.55 1.39
N GLY A 149 -16.07 21.81 2.30
CA GLY A 149 -16.09 20.35 2.32
C GLY A 149 -15.41 19.69 1.12
N ILE A 150 -14.45 20.38 0.49
CA ILE A 150 -13.71 19.88 -0.67
C ILE A 150 -12.51 19.06 -0.19
N GLY A 151 -12.40 17.83 -0.65
CA GLY A 151 -11.31 16.91 -0.34
C GLY A 151 -10.00 17.28 -1.01
N PHE A 152 -8.92 17.27 -0.24
CA PHE A 152 -7.55 17.52 -0.69
C PHE A 152 -6.54 16.69 0.11
N LEU A 153 -5.34 16.53 -0.45
CA LEU A 153 -4.22 15.84 0.18
C LEU A 153 -3.03 16.78 0.40
N PHE A 154 -2.44 16.71 1.59
CA PHE A 154 -1.14 17.30 1.90
C PHE A 154 0.01 16.46 1.30
N ALA A 155 1.22 17.01 1.32
CA ALA A 155 2.40 16.36 0.74
C ALA A 155 2.72 14.98 1.36
N ASP A 156 2.58 14.85 2.69
CA ASP A 156 2.74 13.58 3.41
C ASP A 156 1.67 12.55 3.01
N GLU A 157 0.46 13.00 2.70
CA GLU A 157 -0.63 12.16 2.23
C GLU A 157 -0.42 11.70 0.78
N VAL A 158 0.08 12.59 -0.10
CA VAL A 158 0.48 12.20 -1.45
C VAL A 158 1.60 11.14 -1.39
N LEU A 159 2.62 11.33 -0.54
CA LEU A 159 3.68 10.32 -0.34
C LEU A 159 3.12 8.99 0.20
N ARG A 160 2.17 9.04 1.14
CA ARG A 160 1.48 7.84 1.65
C ARG A 160 0.75 7.09 0.54
N GLU A 161 0.06 7.79 -0.36
CA GLU A 161 -0.65 7.18 -1.50
C GLU A 161 0.33 6.58 -2.54
N VAL A 162 1.49 7.20 -2.75
CA VAL A 162 2.57 6.61 -3.57
C VAL A 162 3.06 5.31 -2.95
N LEU A 163 3.35 5.32 -1.64
CA LEU A 163 3.80 4.13 -0.92
C LEU A 163 2.74 3.03 -0.89
N ASP A 164 1.45 3.37 -0.76
CA ASP A 164 0.36 2.39 -0.78
C ASP A 164 0.36 1.59 -2.08
N ARG A 165 0.41 2.30 -3.22
CA ARG A 165 0.47 1.68 -4.55
C ARG A 165 1.70 0.82 -4.72
N MET A 166 2.85 1.30 -4.29
CA MET A 166 4.11 0.57 -4.38
C MET A 166 4.08 -0.70 -3.52
N LEU A 167 3.77 -0.57 -2.23
CA LEU A 167 3.76 -1.69 -1.29
C LEU A 167 2.74 -2.77 -1.69
N ARG A 168 1.56 -2.38 -2.22
CA ARG A 168 0.58 -3.34 -2.76
C ARG A 168 1.08 -4.04 -4.01
N ARG A 169 1.70 -3.30 -4.94
CA ARG A 169 2.26 -3.85 -6.17
C ARG A 169 3.36 -4.88 -5.88
N TYR A 170 4.19 -4.63 -4.87
CA TYR A 170 5.30 -5.49 -4.47
C TYR A 170 4.96 -6.38 -3.26
N ALA A 171 3.69 -6.46 -2.84
CA ALA A 171 3.29 -7.20 -1.64
C ALA A 171 3.72 -8.68 -1.69
N ALA A 172 3.66 -9.29 -2.87
CA ALA A 172 4.06 -10.67 -3.10
C ALA A 172 5.56 -10.91 -2.87
N ASP A 173 6.40 -9.91 -3.12
CA ASP A 173 7.86 -10.02 -2.99
C ASP A 173 8.29 -10.03 -1.52
N PHE A 174 7.48 -9.45 -0.63
CA PHE A 174 7.68 -9.55 0.81
C PHE A 174 7.27 -10.90 1.40
N LEU A 175 6.64 -11.78 0.61
CA LEU A 175 6.22 -13.12 1.04
C LEU A 175 7.21 -14.19 0.55
N GLY A 176 8.23 -14.45 1.36
CA GLY A 176 9.21 -15.50 1.17
C GLY A 176 8.89 -16.79 1.92
N ILE A 177 9.83 -17.73 1.87
CA ILE A 177 9.78 -18.98 2.65
C ILE A 177 9.87 -18.67 4.15
N GLN A 178 10.69 -17.67 4.54
CA GLN A 178 10.86 -17.27 5.93
C GLN A 178 9.59 -16.67 6.49
N GLU A 179 8.98 -15.71 5.78
CA GLU A 179 7.73 -15.08 6.19
C GLU A 179 6.58 -16.08 6.23
N THR A 180 6.53 -17.01 5.26
CA THR A 180 5.55 -18.11 5.28
C THR A 180 5.73 -19.02 6.49
N ARG A 181 6.98 -19.34 6.87
CA ARG A 181 7.26 -20.13 8.08
C ARG A 181 6.77 -19.40 9.34
N LEU A 182 7.19 -18.15 9.53
CA LEU A 182 6.79 -17.34 10.69
C LEU A 182 5.25 -17.23 10.79
N MET A 183 4.59 -17.06 9.64
CA MET A 183 3.14 -17.02 9.55
C MET A 183 2.48 -18.35 9.97
N LEU A 184 3.04 -19.50 9.58
CA LEU A 184 2.55 -20.81 10.02
C LEU A 184 2.80 -21.04 11.52
N GLU A 185 3.97 -20.66 12.03
CA GLU A 185 4.32 -20.75 13.45
C GLU A 185 3.32 -19.98 14.33
N GLN A 186 2.92 -18.78 13.92
CA GLN A 186 1.89 -17.98 14.61
C GLN A 186 0.51 -18.67 14.66
N LEU A 187 0.24 -19.60 13.74
CA LEU A 187 -1.01 -20.34 13.62
C LEU A 187 -0.99 -21.69 14.33
N GLU A 188 0.18 -22.19 14.76
CA GLU A 188 0.33 -23.52 15.34
C GLU A 188 -0.58 -23.74 16.56
N GLY A 189 -0.73 -22.73 17.42
CA GLY A 189 -1.59 -22.83 18.60
C GLY A 189 -3.08 -23.05 18.29
N LYS A 190 -3.54 -22.75 17.08
CA LYS A 190 -4.95 -22.91 16.65
C LYS A 190 -5.14 -24.00 15.61
N TYR A 191 -4.17 -24.16 14.71
CA TYR A 191 -4.28 -25.02 13.52
C TYR A 191 -3.10 -25.98 13.35
N GLY A 192 -2.33 -26.27 14.41
CA GLY A 192 -1.11 -27.08 14.34
C GLY A 192 -1.26 -28.43 13.63
N GLU A 193 -2.32 -29.20 13.91
CA GLU A 193 -2.57 -30.48 13.22
C GLU A 193 -2.83 -30.29 11.72
N LEU A 194 -3.56 -29.24 11.35
CA LEU A 194 -3.84 -28.93 9.94
C LEU A 194 -2.56 -28.49 9.22
N ILE A 195 -1.69 -27.72 9.88
CA ILE A 195 -0.39 -27.32 9.33
C ILE A 195 0.50 -28.55 9.11
N LYS A 196 0.55 -29.48 10.05
CA LYS A 196 1.30 -30.75 9.91
C LYS A 196 0.81 -31.55 8.72
N GLU A 197 -0.50 -31.64 8.51
CA GLU A 197 -1.07 -32.33 7.36
C GLU A 197 -0.70 -31.67 6.03
N VAL A 198 -0.78 -30.34 5.94
CA VAL A 198 -0.33 -29.61 4.73
C VAL A 198 1.15 -29.88 4.45
N LEU A 199 2.02 -29.77 5.45
CA LEU A 199 3.46 -29.96 5.29
C LEU A 199 3.87 -31.42 5.02
N ARG A 200 3.01 -32.39 5.40
CA ARG A 200 3.18 -33.80 5.04
C ARG A 200 2.91 -34.05 3.56
N ILE A 201 2.01 -33.28 2.95
CA ILE A 201 1.56 -33.45 1.58
C ILE A 201 2.42 -32.62 0.61
N MET A 202 2.92 -31.46 1.03
CA MET A 202 3.69 -30.57 0.16
C MET A 202 4.78 -29.77 0.89
N PRO A 203 5.90 -29.44 0.23
CA PRO A 203 6.98 -28.70 0.86
C PRO A 203 6.59 -27.24 1.12
N LEU A 204 7.20 -26.65 2.17
CA LEU A 204 6.99 -25.25 2.56
C LEU A 204 7.22 -24.25 1.40
N GLN A 205 8.20 -24.53 0.53
CA GLN A 205 8.45 -23.70 -0.66
C GLN A 205 7.21 -23.58 -1.56
N ARG A 206 6.47 -24.67 -1.73
CA ARG A 206 5.27 -24.71 -2.57
C ARG A 206 4.08 -24.01 -1.91
N VAL A 207 3.99 -24.10 -0.57
CA VAL A 207 3.03 -23.30 0.21
C VAL A 207 3.31 -21.81 0.01
N ALA A 208 4.57 -21.39 0.15
CA ALA A 208 4.98 -20.00 -0.04
C ALA A 208 4.69 -19.51 -1.47
N GLU A 209 4.96 -20.33 -2.49
CA GLU A 209 4.69 -20.02 -3.89
C GLU A 209 3.19 -19.83 -4.16
N ALA A 210 2.33 -20.73 -3.68
CA ALA A 210 0.88 -20.61 -3.84
C ALA A 210 0.31 -19.36 -3.14
N LEU A 211 0.76 -19.07 -1.91
CA LEU A 211 0.36 -17.86 -1.21
C LEU A 211 0.86 -16.59 -1.93
N ARG A 212 2.07 -16.62 -2.51
CA ARG A 212 2.63 -15.50 -3.27
C ARG A 212 1.80 -15.20 -4.51
N LEU A 213 1.38 -16.23 -5.25
CA LEU A 213 0.52 -16.07 -6.43
C LEU A 213 -0.84 -15.44 -6.05
N LEU A 214 -1.45 -15.89 -4.95
CA LEU A 214 -2.67 -15.26 -4.44
C LEU A 214 -2.48 -13.76 -4.14
N VAL A 215 -1.40 -13.41 -3.43
CA VAL A 215 -1.10 -12.01 -3.08
C VAL A 215 -0.79 -11.16 -4.31
N ALA A 216 -0.08 -11.71 -5.30
CA ALA A 216 0.22 -11.03 -6.55
C ALA A 216 -1.05 -10.63 -7.33
N GLU A 217 -2.14 -11.37 -7.14
CA GLU A 217 -3.46 -11.07 -7.71
C GLU A 217 -4.35 -10.22 -6.78
N GLY A 218 -3.81 -9.73 -5.65
CA GLY A 218 -4.55 -8.96 -4.66
C GLY A 218 -5.57 -9.78 -3.86
N VAL A 219 -5.43 -11.11 -3.84
CA VAL A 219 -6.28 -11.99 -3.02
C VAL A 219 -5.74 -12.02 -1.60
N SER A 220 -6.61 -11.64 -0.65
CA SER A 220 -6.26 -11.71 0.77
C SER A 220 -5.99 -13.15 1.21
N ILE A 221 -4.90 -13.35 1.94
CA ILE A 221 -4.53 -14.64 2.52
C ILE A 221 -4.94 -14.75 4.00
N ARG A 222 -5.80 -13.84 4.51
CA ARG A 222 -6.23 -13.81 5.92
C ARG A 222 -7.10 -14.99 6.34
N ASN A 223 -7.84 -15.61 5.43
CA ASN A 223 -8.61 -16.83 5.73
C ASN A 223 -7.68 -18.06 5.74
N ARG A 224 -6.81 -18.11 6.76
CA ARG A 224 -5.79 -19.15 6.94
C ARG A 224 -6.37 -20.56 7.03
N ARG A 225 -7.49 -20.71 7.75
CA ARG A 225 -8.17 -22.00 7.90
C ARG A 225 -8.62 -22.53 6.54
N GLY A 226 -9.34 -21.71 5.77
CA GLY A 226 -9.83 -22.12 4.45
C GLY A 226 -8.71 -22.41 3.45
N LEU A 227 -7.63 -21.62 3.50
CA LEU A 227 -6.43 -21.89 2.70
C LEU A 227 -5.79 -23.23 3.04
N LEU A 228 -5.54 -23.50 4.31
CA LEU A 228 -4.92 -24.75 4.75
C LEU A 228 -5.82 -25.97 4.44
N GLU A 229 -7.15 -25.87 4.65
CA GLU A 229 -8.10 -26.93 4.26
C GLU A 229 -8.04 -27.22 2.76
N SER A 230 -8.03 -26.18 1.93
CA SER A 230 -7.94 -26.32 0.48
C SER A 230 -6.58 -26.88 0.05
N MET A 231 -5.49 -26.54 0.75
CA MET A 231 -4.17 -27.12 0.51
C MET A 231 -4.10 -28.61 0.87
N VAL A 232 -4.80 -29.07 1.92
CA VAL A 232 -4.88 -30.51 2.23
C VAL A 232 -5.66 -31.26 1.14
N GLU A 233 -6.75 -30.68 0.65
CA GLU A 233 -7.59 -31.29 -0.39
C GLU A 233 -6.86 -31.42 -1.73
N TRP A 234 -6.17 -30.37 -2.17
CA TRP A 234 -5.62 -30.29 -3.53
C TRP A 234 -4.09 -30.43 -3.60
N GLY A 235 -3.37 -30.26 -2.50
CA GLY A 235 -1.91 -30.19 -2.50
C GLY A 235 -1.21 -31.49 -2.92
N GLY A 236 -1.87 -32.63 -2.75
CA GLY A 236 -1.35 -33.95 -3.14
C GLY A 236 -1.71 -34.36 -4.56
N THR A 237 -2.77 -33.80 -5.13
CA THR A 237 -3.28 -34.15 -6.47
C THR A 237 -2.76 -33.19 -7.53
N GLU A 238 -2.76 -31.89 -7.24
CA GLU A 238 -2.12 -30.90 -8.08
C GLU A 238 -0.66 -30.80 -7.69
N SER A 239 0.25 -30.79 -8.66
CA SER A 239 1.69 -30.58 -8.47
C SER A 239 2.16 -29.18 -8.90
N ASP A 240 1.42 -28.55 -9.82
CA ASP A 240 1.68 -27.19 -10.29
C ASP A 240 1.16 -26.17 -9.28
N ALA A 241 1.95 -25.11 -9.01
CA ALA A 241 1.58 -24.07 -8.05
C ALA A 241 0.47 -23.15 -8.59
N GLY A 242 0.46 -22.89 -9.91
CA GLY A 242 -0.58 -22.10 -10.56
C GLY A 242 -1.95 -22.80 -10.48
N ARG A 243 -2.02 -24.07 -10.89
CA ARG A 243 -3.26 -24.86 -10.80
C ARG A 243 -3.75 -25.01 -9.36
N LEU A 244 -2.84 -25.27 -8.42
CA LEU A 244 -3.20 -25.29 -7.00
C LEU A 244 -3.82 -23.95 -6.58
N THR A 245 -3.22 -22.83 -6.99
CA THR A 245 -3.70 -21.49 -6.67
C THR A 245 -5.13 -21.26 -7.15
N GLU A 246 -5.52 -21.76 -8.33
CA GLU A 246 -6.92 -21.71 -8.80
C GLU A 246 -7.88 -22.46 -7.88
N HIS A 247 -7.49 -23.63 -7.38
CA HIS A 247 -8.28 -24.36 -6.37
C HIS A 247 -8.39 -23.59 -5.05
N LEU A 248 -7.30 -22.98 -4.60
CA LEU A 248 -7.32 -22.13 -3.40
C LEU A 248 -8.24 -20.92 -3.60
N ARG A 249 -8.23 -20.27 -4.78
CA ARG A 249 -9.14 -19.17 -5.12
C ARG A 249 -10.59 -19.62 -5.09
N ALA A 250 -10.90 -20.80 -5.62
CA ALA A 250 -12.24 -21.38 -5.54
C ALA A 250 -12.68 -21.63 -4.08
N GLY A 251 -11.79 -22.16 -3.23
CA GLY A 251 -12.03 -22.31 -1.78
C GLY A 251 -12.26 -20.98 -1.05
N LEU A 252 -11.74 -19.87 -1.61
CA LEU A 252 -11.90 -18.51 -1.11
C LEU A 252 -13.04 -17.73 -1.77
N ALA A 253 -13.91 -18.36 -2.56
CA ALA A 253 -14.96 -17.68 -3.34
C ALA A 253 -15.80 -16.69 -2.52
N ARG A 254 -16.17 -17.03 -1.28
CA ARG A 254 -16.95 -16.15 -0.39
C ARG A 254 -16.20 -14.86 -0.05
N GLN A 255 -14.89 -14.97 0.21
CA GLN A 255 -14.05 -13.83 0.58
C GLN A 255 -13.81 -12.93 -0.64
N ILE A 256 -13.44 -13.52 -1.77
CA ILE A 256 -13.18 -12.79 -3.02
C ILE A 256 -14.46 -12.07 -3.47
N SER A 257 -15.61 -12.75 -3.44
CA SER A 257 -16.89 -12.14 -3.79
C SER A 257 -17.23 -10.96 -2.88
N HIS A 258 -16.96 -11.06 -1.58
CA HIS A 258 -17.19 -9.97 -0.65
C HIS A 258 -16.26 -8.77 -0.90
N GLN A 259 -14.99 -9.02 -1.23
CA GLN A 259 -14.00 -7.97 -1.51
C GLN A 259 -14.37 -7.09 -2.70
N TYR A 260 -14.98 -7.67 -3.74
CA TYR A 260 -15.35 -6.96 -4.97
C TYR A 260 -16.83 -6.58 -5.06
N ALA A 261 -17.63 -6.92 -4.05
CA ALA A 261 -19.02 -6.52 -4.01
C ALA A 261 -19.18 -5.11 -3.45
N ASP A 262 -20.13 -4.36 -4.00
CA ASP A 262 -20.52 -3.05 -3.47
C ASP A 262 -21.32 -3.17 -2.16
N ARG A 263 -21.79 -2.02 -1.64
CA ARG A 263 -22.63 -1.96 -0.42
C ARG A 263 -23.93 -2.75 -0.53
N ASN A 264 -24.42 -2.99 -1.75
CA ASN A 264 -25.64 -3.76 -2.04
C ASN A 264 -25.36 -5.25 -2.32
N ARG A 265 -24.11 -5.70 -2.13
CA ARG A 265 -23.65 -7.06 -2.41
C ARG A 265 -23.70 -7.43 -3.91
N VAL A 266 -23.57 -6.44 -4.78
CA VAL A 266 -23.52 -6.62 -6.24
C VAL A 266 -22.08 -6.51 -6.73
N ILE A 267 -21.66 -7.44 -7.58
CA ILE A 267 -20.36 -7.41 -8.25
C ILE A 267 -20.58 -6.88 -9.67
N SER A 268 -20.02 -5.72 -9.98
CA SER A 268 -19.97 -5.20 -11.34
C SER A 268 -18.71 -5.70 -12.04
N ALA A 269 -18.87 -6.36 -13.19
CA ALA A 269 -17.75 -6.95 -13.91
C ALA A 269 -17.84 -6.71 -15.42
N PHE A 270 -16.67 -6.57 -16.05
CA PHE A 270 -16.56 -6.67 -17.51
C PHE A 270 -16.47 -8.14 -17.89
N VAL A 271 -17.33 -8.56 -18.82
CA VAL A 271 -17.35 -9.93 -19.32
C VAL A 271 -16.86 -9.94 -20.76
N LEU A 272 -16.01 -10.92 -21.10
CA LEU A 272 -15.55 -11.09 -22.48
C LEU A 272 -16.73 -11.52 -23.37
N ALA A 273 -16.77 -11.01 -24.60
CA ALA A 273 -17.75 -11.47 -25.57
C ALA A 273 -17.51 -12.96 -25.90
N PRO A 274 -18.57 -13.79 -26.07
CA PRO A 274 -18.41 -15.23 -26.31
C PRO A 274 -17.45 -15.57 -27.47
N ALA A 275 -17.47 -14.78 -28.55
CA ALA A 275 -16.57 -14.98 -29.69
C ALA A 275 -15.09 -14.77 -29.34
N LEU A 276 -14.78 -13.87 -28.39
CA LEU A 276 -13.42 -13.66 -27.92
C LEU A 276 -12.98 -14.80 -27.00
N GLU A 277 -13.87 -15.28 -26.13
CA GLU A 277 -13.60 -16.41 -25.24
C GLU A 277 -13.23 -17.68 -26.01
N GLU A 278 -14.00 -18.03 -27.04
CA GLU A 278 -13.70 -19.21 -27.88
C GLU A 278 -12.36 -19.10 -28.60
N ARG A 279 -12.01 -17.90 -29.08
CA ARG A 279 -10.71 -17.65 -29.71
C ARG A 279 -9.56 -17.83 -28.74
N LEU A 280 -9.69 -17.35 -27.51
CA LEU A 280 -8.67 -17.51 -26.46
C LEU A 280 -8.53 -18.98 -26.07
N ARG A 281 -9.64 -19.70 -25.87
CA ARG A 281 -9.64 -21.13 -25.54
C ARG A 281 -8.96 -21.96 -26.63
N GLY A 282 -9.24 -21.65 -27.90
CA GLY A 282 -8.59 -22.29 -29.05
C GLY A 282 -7.09 -22.02 -29.17
N ALA A 283 -6.61 -20.86 -28.70
CA ALA A 283 -5.19 -20.52 -28.69
C ALA A 283 -4.43 -21.25 -27.56
N LEU A 284 -5.01 -21.31 -26.35
CA LEU A 284 -4.42 -21.98 -25.19
C LEU A 284 -4.33 -23.50 -25.40
N GLY A 285 -5.39 -24.14 -25.91
CA GLY A 285 -5.41 -25.59 -26.16
C GLY A 285 -4.40 -26.08 -27.21
N ARG A 286 -3.78 -25.18 -28.00
CA ARG A 286 -2.68 -25.51 -28.91
C ARG A 286 -1.31 -25.52 -28.21
N GLN A 287 -1.12 -24.72 -27.16
CA GLN A 287 0.13 -24.67 -26.42
C GLN A 287 0.30 -25.87 -25.49
N ASP A 288 -0.77 -26.36 -24.87
CA ASP A 288 -0.74 -27.55 -24.01
C ASP A 288 -0.47 -28.86 -24.77
N LYS A 289 -0.69 -28.90 -26.09
CA LYS A 289 -0.34 -30.06 -26.93
C LYS A 289 1.13 -30.09 -27.36
N ASN A 290 1.84 -28.99 -27.20
CA ASN A 290 3.22 -28.81 -27.66
C ASN A 290 4.24 -28.81 -26.50
N ARG A 291 3.80 -29.17 -25.28
CA ARG A 291 4.61 -29.26 -24.07
C ARG A 291 4.46 -30.65 -23.46
#